data_AF-A0A4U9HV29-F1
#
_entry.id   AF-A0A4U9HV29-F1
#
_cell.length_a   1.000
_cell.length_b   1.000
_cell.length_c   1.000
_cell.angle_alpha   90.00
_cell.angle_beta   90.00
_cell.angle_gamma   90.00
#
_symmetry.space_group_name_H-M   'P 1'
#
loop_
_entity.id
_entity.type
_entity.pdbx_description
1 polymer ?
#
loop_
_entity_poly.entity_id
_entity_poly.type
_entity_poly.pdbx_seq_one_letter_code
_entity_poly.pdbx_strand_id
1 'polypeptide(L)' 'MGGEDFAVYLQQIPGAFVSIGSASQYGLHHPAFNPDEALIAPAARLFRPTCGKKH' A
#
# COMPACT_ATOMS: atom_id res chain seq x y z
N MET A 1 -8.95 -9.53 14.03
CA MET A 1 -9.39 -8.68 12.92
C MET A 1 -8.94 -7.27 13.26
N GLY A 2 -7.94 -6.73 12.55
CA GLY A 2 -7.58 -5.32 12.67
C GLY A 2 -8.53 -4.50 11.79
N GLY A 3 -9.19 -3.50 12.36
CA GLY A 3 -9.92 -2.50 11.58
C GLY A 3 -8.94 -1.53 10.93
N GLU A 4 -9.31 -0.99 9.77
CA GLU A 4 -8.53 0.01 9.05
C GLU A 4 -9.46 1.21 8.83
N ASP A 5 -9.05 2.39 9.31
CA ASP A 5 -9.91 3.58 9.36
C ASP A 5 -10.14 4.20 7.97
N PHE A 6 -9.31 3.87 6.97
CA PHE A 6 -9.54 4.24 5.57
C PHE A 6 -10.87 3.71 5.04
N ALA A 7 -11.39 2.61 5.61
CA ALA A 7 -12.69 2.06 5.27
C ALA A 7 -13.84 3.07 5.46
N VAL A 8 -13.70 4.05 6.36
CA VAL A 8 -14.69 5.11 6.56
C VAL A 8 -14.80 6.01 5.33
N TYR A 9 -13.68 6.33 4.66
CA TYR A 9 -13.71 7.14 3.43
C TYR A 9 -14.37 6.38 2.27
N LEU A 10 -14.12 5.07 2.17
CA LEU A 10 -14.69 4.22 1.12
C LEU A 10 -16.22 4.07 1.21
N GLN A 11 -16.83 4.42 2.34
CA GLN A 11 -18.29 4.50 2.48
C GLN A 11 -18.89 5.74 1.81
N GLN A 12 -18.09 6.80 1.62
CA GLN A 12 -18.57 8.11 1.15
C GLN A 12 -18.21 8.37 -0.31
N ILE A 13 -17.02 7.96 -0.73
CA ILE A 13 -16.52 8.19 -2.09
C ILE A 13 -15.90 6.92 -2.67
N PRO A 14 -16.04 6.67 -3.99
CA PRO A 14 -15.31 5.59 -4.63
C PRO A 14 -13.81 5.74 -4.42
N GLY A 15 -13.17 4.66 -3.98
CA GLY A 15 -11.73 4.62 -3.73
C GLY A 15 -11.23 3.18 -3.72
N ALA A 16 -9.92 3.02 -3.55
CA ALA A 16 -9.26 1.72 -3.48
C ALA A 16 -8.23 1.71 -2.35
N PHE A 17 -8.19 0.60 -1.62
CA PHE A 17 -7.14 0.27 -0.66
C PHE A 17 -6.43 -0.98 -1.18
N VAL A 18 -5.09 -0.96 -1.20
CA VAL A 18 -4.29 -2.05 -1.75
C VAL A 18 -3.20 -2.44 -0.77
N SER A 19 -3.01 -3.75 -0.60
CA SER A 19 -1.87 -4.28 0.14
C SER A 19 -0.64 -4.31 -0.76
N ILE A 20 0.44 -3.69 -0.29
CA ILE A 20 1.76 -3.79 -0.91
C ILE A 20 2.60 -4.72 -0.04
N GLY A 21 3.20 -5.73 -0.65
CA GLY A 21 4.06 -6.68 0.07
C GLY A 21 5.23 -5.96 0.72
N SER A 22 5.58 -6.36 1.93
CA SER A 22 6.73 -5.81 2.67
C SER A 22 8.01 -6.63 2.52
N ALA A 23 7.93 -7.84 1.94
CA ALA A 23 9.00 -8.85 1.93
C ALA A 23 9.60 -9.18 3.32
N SER A 24 8.89 -8.85 4.39
CA SER A 24 9.26 -9.23 5.77
C SER A 24 8.81 -10.67 6.05
N GLN A 25 9.63 -11.43 6.78
CA GLN A 25 9.25 -12.76 7.28
C GLN A 25 8.13 -12.69 8.31
N TYR A 26 8.00 -11.56 9.00
CA TYR A 26 7.00 -11.35 10.05
C TYR A 26 5.93 -10.37 9.58
N GLY A 27 4.70 -10.55 10.08
CA GLY A 27 3.58 -9.64 9.84
C GLY A 27 3.65 -8.37 10.68
N LEU A 28 2.76 -7.42 10.36
CA LEU A 28 2.54 -6.21 11.16
C LEU A 28 2.30 -6.57 12.64
N HIS A 29 2.77 -5.70 13.55
CA HIS A 29 2.74 -5.86 15.01
C HIS A 29 3.70 -6.90 15.61
N HIS A 30 4.46 -7.65 14.81
CA HIS A 30 5.55 -8.48 15.33
C HIS A 30 6.79 -7.61 15.63
N PRO A 31 7.51 -7.81 16.75
CA PRO A 31 8.67 -6.98 17.12
C PRO A 31 9.85 -7.08 16.13
N ALA A 32 9.95 -8.20 15.41
CA ALA A 32 10.93 -8.42 14.36
C ALA A 32 10.43 -8.05 12.94
N PHE A 33 9.31 -7.32 12.82
CA PHE A 33 8.85 -6.80 11.54
C PHE A 33 9.92 -5.89 10.93
N ASN A 34 10.36 -6.21 9.71
CA ASN A 34 11.41 -5.47 9.02
C ASN A 34 11.12 -5.46 7.49
N PRO A 35 10.47 -4.43 6.96
CA PRO A 35 10.12 -4.35 5.54
C PRO A 35 11.36 -4.06 4.67
N ASP A 36 11.38 -4.59 3.45
CA ASP A 36 12.41 -4.29 2.46
C ASP A 36 12.23 -2.87 1.90
N GLU A 37 13.16 -1.96 2.22
CA GLU A 37 13.15 -0.58 1.78
C GLU A 37 13.27 -0.43 0.25
N ALA A 38 13.81 -1.43 -0.46
CA ALA A 38 13.85 -1.44 -1.92
C ALA A 38 12.45 -1.39 -2.54
N LEU A 39 11.40 -1.75 -1.77
CA LEU A 39 10.00 -1.73 -2.21
C LEU A 39 9.36 -0.34 -2.14
N ILE A 40 9.95 0.64 -1.47
CA ILE A 40 9.39 1.99 -1.34
C ILE A 40 9.23 2.65 -2.71
N ALA A 41 10.27 2.61 -3.54
CA ALA A 41 10.26 3.23 -4.86
C ALA A 41 9.23 2.59 -5.84
N PRO A 42 9.13 1.25 -5.99
CA PRO A 42 8.08 0.65 -6.80
C PRO A 42 6.68 0.85 -6.22
N ALA A 43 6.52 0.84 -4.89
CA ALA A 43 5.24 1.16 -4.24
C ALA A 43 4.76 2.58 -4.58
N ALA A 44 5.66 3.57 -4.49
CA ALA A 44 5.34 4.95 -4.85
C ALA A 44 4.96 5.08 -6.34
N ARG A 45 5.60 4.30 -7.23
CA ARG A 45 5.27 4.29 -8.66
C ARG A 45 3.87 3.77 -8.96
N LEU A 46 3.28 2.93 -8.11
CA LEU A 46 1.91 2.45 -8.27
C LEU A 46 0.89 3.60 -8.23
N PHE A 47 1.13 4.60 -7.37
CA PHE A 47 0.24 5.74 -7.19
C PHE A 47 0.61 6.94 -8.07
N ARG A 48 1.72 6.85 -8.81
CA ARG A 48 2.12 7.91 -9.74
C ARG A 48 1.18 7.86 -10.96
N PRO A 49 0.45 8.95 -11.27
CA PRO A 49 -0.31 9.04 -12.50
C PRO A 49 0.62 8.79 -13.70
N THR A 50 0.23 7.89 -14.59
CA THR A 50 0.88 7.80 -15.91
C THR A 50 0.38 8.99 -16.73
N CYS A 51 1.05 10.14 -16.61
CA CYS A 51 0.90 11.18 -17.63
C CYS A 51 1.26 10.53 -18.97
N GLY A 52 0.31 10.55 -19.91
CA GLY A 52 0.15 9.52 -20.94
C GLY A 52 1.41 9.15 -21.72
N LYS A 53 1.69 7.84 -21.80
CA LYS A 53 2.19 7.29 -23.06
C LYS A 53 1.05 7.37 -24.06
N LYS A 54 0.89 8.54 -24.69
CA LYS A 54 0.23 8.61 -25.99
C LYS A 54 1.11 7.81 -26.95
N HIS A 55 0.60 6.70 -27.46
CA HIS A 55 0.89 6.36 -28.84
C HIS A 55 0.13 7.36 -29.71
#